data_AF-A0A7L3Y2Z4-F1
#
_entry.id   AF-A0A7L3Y2Z4-F1
#
_cell.length_a   1.000
_cell.length_b   1.000
_cell.length_c   1.000
_cell.angle_alpha   90.00
_cell.angle_beta   90.00
_cell.angle_gamma   90.00
#
_symmetry.space_group_name_H-M   'P 1'
#
loop_
_entity.id
_entity.type
_entity.pdbx_description
1 polymer ?
#
loop_
_entity_poly.entity_id
_entity_poly.type
_entity_poly.pdbx_seq_one_letter_code
_entity_poly.pdbx_strand_id
1 'polypeptide(L)'
;MAAAGRLCALLCLALAAGAAALGKRSPVKVLSDGMWRELLQGEWMVEFYAPWCPACQNLQPEWEKFAEWGEDLEVNIAKVDVTEQPGLSGRFIITALPTIYHCKDGEFRRYQGARTKTDFINFISDQEWKSIEPVSSWFGPSSFL
;
A
#
# COMPACT_ATOMS: atom_id res chain seq x y z
N MET A 1 36.11 -10.37 -68.45
CA MET A 1 35.25 -11.54 -68.12
C MET A 1 34.99 -11.50 -66.63
N ALA A 2 33.71 -11.49 -66.27
CA ALA A 2 33.18 -11.14 -64.95
C ALA A 2 33.43 -12.25 -63.91
N ALA A 3 33.67 -11.83 -62.66
CA ALA A 3 33.54 -12.71 -61.49
C ALA A 3 32.67 -11.99 -60.46
N ALA A 4 31.48 -12.56 -60.25
CA ALA A 4 30.54 -12.19 -59.21
C ALA A 4 30.99 -12.76 -57.86
N GLY A 5 30.97 -11.93 -56.82
CA GLY A 5 31.07 -12.36 -55.41
C GLY A 5 30.41 -11.29 -54.56
N ARG A 6 29.13 -11.46 -54.21
CA ARG A 6 28.66 -12.06 -52.96
C ARG A 6 29.00 -11.25 -51.71
N LEU A 7 27.92 -10.84 -51.06
CA LEU A 7 27.68 -10.69 -49.62
C LEU A 7 27.74 -9.30 -48.97
N CYS A 8 26.67 -9.11 -48.19
CA CYS A 8 26.54 -8.37 -46.95
C CYS A 8 26.37 -6.86 -47.02
N ALA A 9 25.09 -6.51 -47.13
CA ALA A 9 24.50 -5.37 -46.44
C ALA A 9 25.06 -5.22 -45.01
N LEU A 10 25.68 -4.09 -44.74
CA LEU A 10 25.86 -3.58 -43.37
C LEU A 10 25.04 -2.30 -43.26
N LEU A 11 23.72 -2.49 -43.15
CA LEU A 11 22.88 -1.55 -42.43
C LEU A 11 23.35 -1.61 -40.97
N CYS A 12 24.22 -0.70 -40.57
CA CYS A 12 24.43 -0.40 -39.15
C CYS A 12 23.17 0.31 -38.65
N LEU A 13 22.12 -0.48 -38.35
CA LEU A 13 20.98 -0.03 -37.58
C LEU A 13 21.51 0.42 -36.21
N ALA A 14 21.29 1.69 -35.91
CA ALA A 14 21.53 2.28 -34.62
C ALA A 14 20.75 1.50 -33.55
N LEU A 15 21.45 0.75 -32.69
CA LEU A 15 20.92 0.32 -31.41
C LEU A 15 20.97 1.53 -30.47
N ALA A 16 19.97 2.41 -30.59
CA ALA A 16 19.59 3.27 -29.48
C ALA A 16 19.08 2.34 -28.38
N ALA A 17 19.94 2.04 -27.41
CA ALA A 17 19.52 1.43 -26.16
C ALA A 17 18.59 2.42 -25.45
N GLY A 18 17.29 2.27 -25.69
CA GLY A 18 16.27 2.93 -24.91
C GLY A 18 16.39 2.42 -23.48
N ALA A 19 16.96 3.24 -22.59
CA ALA A 19 16.77 3.07 -21.16
C ALA A 19 15.27 3.22 -20.92
N ALA A 20 14.56 2.10 -20.83
CA ALA A 20 13.21 2.09 -20.32
C ALA A 20 13.27 2.69 -18.92
N ALA A 21 12.73 3.90 -18.77
CA ALA A 21 12.48 4.47 -17.47
C ALA A 21 11.56 3.49 -16.74
N LEU A 22 12.12 2.68 -15.83
CA LEU A 22 11.34 1.92 -14.89
C LEU A 22 10.59 2.94 -14.03
N GLY A 23 9.33 3.19 -14.38
CA GLY A 23 8.42 3.86 -13.46
C GLY A 23 8.40 3.05 -12.17
N LYS A 24 8.96 3.61 -11.09
CA LYS A 24 8.85 3.02 -9.76
C LYS A 24 7.37 2.82 -9.47
N ARG A 25 6.94 1.57 -9.27
CA ARG A 25 5.60 1.27 -8.78
C ARG A 25 5.46 1.92 -7.41
N SER A 26 4.29 2.50 -7.11
CA SER A 26 4.05 3.07 -5.79
C SER A 26 4.21 1.95 -4.74
N PRO A 27 4.93 2.21 -3.63
CA PRO A 27 5.05 1.23 -2.54
C PRO A 27 3.72 1.00 -1.81
N VAL A 28 2.72 1.87 -2.01
CA VAL A 28 1.39 1.75 -1.40
C VAL A 28 0.52 0.78 -2.21
N LYS A 29 0.09 -0.31 -1.57
CA LYS A 29 -0.83 -1.28 -2.16
C LYS A 29 -2.27 -0.75 -2.15
N VAL A 30 -2.99 -0.91 -3.26
CA VAL A 30 -4.43 -0.59 -3.33
C VAL A 30 -5.22 -1.86 -3.03
N LEU A 31 -5.97 -1.86 -1.94
CA LEU A 31 -6.77 -3.03 -1.55
C LEU A 31 -8.19 -2.92 -2.07
N SER A 32 -8.67 -4.02 -2.63
CA SER A 32 -10.05 -4.20 -3.06
C SER A 32 -10.80 -5.14 -2.11
N ASP A 33 -12.12 -5.17 -2.22
CA ASP A 33 -13.00 -6.05 -1.46
C ASP A 33 -12.61 -7.53 -1.57
N GLY A 34 -11.97 -7.96 -2.67
CA GLY A 34 -11.50 -9.33 -2.84
C GLY A 34 -10.23 -9.68 -2.06
N MET A 35 -9.44 -8.69 -1.63
CA MET A 35 -8.12 -8.86 -1.03
C MET A 35 -8.14 -8.81 0.51
N TRP A 36 -9.31 -8.65 1.13
CA TRP A 36 -9.42 -8.50 2.59
C TRP A 36 -8.75 -9.61 3.40
N ARG A 37 -8.67 -10.83 2.84
CA ARG A 37 -8.05 -11.99 3.50
C ARG A 37 -6.53 -11.83 3.65
N GLU A 38 -5.89 -11.01 2.81
CA GLU A 38 -4.46 -10.73 2.92
C GLU A 38 -4.13 -10.01 4.24
N LEU A 39 -5.06 -9.20 4.75
CA LEU A 39 -4.92 -8.49 6.03
C LEU A 39 -4.94 -9.42 7.25
N LEU A 40 -5.25 -10.70 7.07
CA LEU A 40 -5.22 -11.70 8.14
C LEU A 40 -3.83 -12.29 8.37
N GLN A 41 -2.85 -11.99 7.51
CA GLN A 41 -1.52 -12.60 7.56
C GLN A 41 -0.43 -11.53 7.49
N GLY A 42 0.56 -11.64 8.38
CA GLY A 42 1.65 -10.67 8.45
C GLY A 42 1.20 -9.33 9.01
N GLU A 43 2.02 -8.30 8.80
CA GLU A 43 1.81 -6.96 9.33
C GLU A 43 1.46 -5.97 8.23
N TRP A 44 0.41 -5.17 8.47
CA TRP A 44 -0.15 -4.21 7.54
C TRP A 44 -0.51 -2.90 8.23
N MET A 45 -0.30 -1.81 7.52
CA MET A 45 -0.86 -0.49 7.82
C MET A 45 -1.81 -0.11 6.68
N VAL A 46 -3.08 0.11 7.01
CA VAL A 46 -4.15 0.34 6.03
C VAL A 46 -4.80 1.69 6.29
N GLU A 47 -4.71 2.59 5.31
CA GLU A 47 -5.45 3.85 5.27
C GLU A 47 -6.81 3.66 4.59
N PHE A 48 -7.89 4.09 5.24
CA PHE A 48 -9.20 4.28 4.62
C PHE A 48 -9.38 5.76 4.29
N TYR A 49 -9.57 6.07 3.02
CA TYR A 49 -9.67 7.43 2.49
C TYR A 49 -10.85 7.58 1.54
N ALA A 50 -11.14 8.84 1.17
CA ALA A 50 -12.01 9.18 0.05
C ALA A 50 -11.36 10.29 -0.79
N PRO A 51 -11.54 10.31 -2.12
CA PRO A 51 -10.86 11.26 -3.01
C PRO A 51 -11.31 12.71 -2.78
N TRP A 52 -12.54 12.91 -2.31
CA TRP A 52 -13.13 14.22 -2.01
C TRP A 52 -12.83 14.73 -0.59
N CYS A 53 -12.16 13.93 0.25
CA CYS A 53 -11.88 14.25 1.65
C CYS A 53 -10.61 15.13 1.78
N PRO A 54 -10.71 16.40 2.21
CA PRO A 54 -9.54 17.29 2.27
C PRO A 54 -8.48 16.82 3.28
N ALA A 55 -8.92 16.30 4.44
CA ALA A 55 -8.01 15.76 5.45
C ALA A 55 -7.22 14.54 4.93
N CYS A 56 -7.84 13.76 4.04
CA CYS A 56 -7.22 12.60 3.41
C CYS A 56 -6.18 13.04 2.38
N GLN A 57 -6.49 14.05 1.56
CA GLN A 57 -5.54 14.63 0.61
C GLN A 57 -4.29 15.17 1.31
N ASN A 58 -4.44 15.76 2.50
CA ASN A 58 -3.31 16.21 3.33
C ASN A 58 -2.47 15.06 3.90
N LEU A 59 -3.07 13.87 4.11
CA LEU A 59 -2.38 12.69 4.63
C LEU A 59 -1.56 11.97 3.54
N GLN A 60 -2.07 11.92 2.31
CA GLN A 60 -1.46 11.19 1.19
C GLN A 60 0.07 11.39 1.07
N PRO A 61 0.63 12.62 1.08
CA PRO A 61 2.08 12.79 0.93
C PRO A 61 2.89 12.24 2.12
N GLU A 62 2.35 12.21 3.34
CA GLU A 62 3.01 11.59 4.48
C GLU A 62 2.88 10.06 4.43
N TRP A 63 1.74 9.55 3.94
CA TRP A 63 1.51 8.12 3.75
C TRP A 63 2.42 7.52 2.68
N GLU A 64 2.61 8.22 1.56
CA GLU A 64 3.52 7.79 0.48
C GLU A 64 4.98 7.75 0.95
N LYS A 65 5.43 8.76 1.69
CA LYS A 65 6.79 8.77 2.29
C LYS A 65 6.97 7.67 3.32
N PHE A 66 5.95 7.36 4.11
CA PHE A 66 5.99 6.24 5.06
C PHE A 66 6.11 4.91 4.32
N ALA A 67 5.38 4.74 3.22
CA ALA A 67 5.39 3.51 2.45
C ALA A 67 6.77 3.16 1.85
N GLU A 68 7.64 4.16 1.62
CA GLU A 68 9.04 3.92 1.22
C GLU A 68 9.84 3.10 2.25
N TRP A 69 9.43 3.10 3.52
CA TRP A 69 10.07 2.37 4.62
C TRP A 69 9.43 1.00 4.88
N GLY A 70 8.40 0.62 4.12
CA GLY A 70 7.66 -0.62 4.37
C GLY A 70 8.53 -1.88 4.30
N GLU A 71 9.43 -1.95 3.31
CA GLU A 71 10.35 -3.08 3.16
C GLU A 71 11.35 -3.15 4.33
N ASP A 72 11.92 -2.01 4.74
CA ASP A 72 12.89 -1.94 5.84
C ASP A 72 12.26 -2.29 7.20
N LEU A 73 10.98 -1.99 7.38
CA LEU A 73 10.21 -2.25 8.61
C LEU A 73 9.44 -3.59 8.58
N GLU A 74 9.55 -4.35 7.49
CA GLU A 74 8.81 -5.61 7.27
C GLU A 74 7.28 -5.46 7.42
N VAL A 75 6.74 -4.30 7.01
CA VAL A 75 5.31 -3.97 7.07
C VAL A 75 4.75 -3.64 5.69
N ASN A 76 3.55 -4.11 5.39
CA ASN A 76 2.85 -3.78 4.16
C ASN A 76 2.05 -2.48 4.33
N ILE A 77 2.25 -1.49 3.47
CA ILE A 77 1.44 -0.26 3.48
C ILE A 77 0.38 -0.33 2.38
N ALA A 78 -0.86 -0.05 2.76
CA ALA A 78 -1.99 -0.11 1.86
C ALA A 78 -2.96 1.06 2.04
N LYS A 79 -3.81 1.26 1.02
CA LYS A 79 -4.93 2.18 1.05
C LYS A 79 -6.20 1.56 0.47
N VAL A 80 -7.34 2.00 0.99
CA VAL A 80 -8.69 1.59 0.60
C VAL A 80 -9.51 2.84 0.30
N ASP A 81 -10.04 2.93 -0.90
CA ASP A 81 -11.02 3.97 -1.25
C ASP A 81 -12.42 3.53 -0.80
N VAL A 82 -12.99 4.23 0.17
CA VAL A 82 -14.30 3.88 0.72
C VAL A 82 -15.46 4.18 -0.25
N THR A 83 -15.22 4.95 -1.32
CA THR A 83 -16.24 5.19 -2.35
C THR A 83 -16.37 4.02 -3.33
N GLU A 84 -15.30 3.23 -3.49
CA GLU A 84 -15.24 2.10 -4.43
C GLU A 84 -15.33 0.73 -3.73
N GLN A 85 -14.94 0.66 -2.45
CA GLN A 85 -14.84 -0.59 -1.69
C GLN A 85 -15.81 -0.59 -0.49
N PRO A 86 -17.14 -0.68 -0.73
CA PRO A 86 -18.14 -0.66 0.33
C PRO A 86 -18.05 -1.90 1.23
N GLY A 87 -17.59 -3.05 0.71
CA GLY A 87 -17.43 -4.27 1.48
C GLY A 87 -16.39 -4.13 2.59
N LEU A 88 -15.19 -3.65 2.24
CA LEU A 88 -14.12 -3.35 3.20
C LEU A 88 -14.54 -2.24 4.17
N SER A 89 -15.18 -1.20 3.67
CA SER A 89 -15.65 -0.09 4.51
C SER A 89 -16.64 -0.55 5.58
N GLY A 90 -17.59 -1.41 5.21
CA GLY A 90 -18.53 -2.02 6.14
C GLY A 90 -17.86 -2.99 7.11
N ARG A 91 -16.95 -3.82 6.61
CA ARG A 91 -16.23 -4.84 7.39
C ARG A 91 -15.33 -4.25 8.48
N PHE A 92 -14.77 -3.06 8.24
CA PHE A 92 -13.99 -2.29 9.23
C PHE A 92 -14.81 -1.22 9.96
N ILE A 93 -16.13 -1.15 9.68
CA ILE A 93 -17.07 -0.19 10.26
C ILE A 93 -16.49 1.24 10.20
N ILE A 94 -16.09 1.67 9.00
CA ILE A 94 -15.48 2.99 8.81
C ILE A 94 -16.57 4.07 8.91
N THR A 95 -16.54 4.83 10.00
CA THR A 95 -17.50 5.93 10.26
C THR A 95 -16.90 7.32 10.10
N ALA A 96 -15.57 7.43 9.96
CA ALA A 96 -14.86 8.70 9.85
C ALA A 96 -13.62 8.55 8.96
N LEU A 97 -13.18 9.65 8.35
CA LEU A 97 -12.04 9.67 7.45
C LEU A 97 -11.03 10.79 7.79
N PRO A 98 -9.73 10.58 7.50
CA PRO A 98 -9.14 9.28 7.24
C PRO A 98 -9.13 8.43 8.52
N THR A 99 -9.25 7.12 8.37
CA THR A 99 -9.09 6.15 9.47
C THR A 99 -7.97 5.19 9.10
N ILE A 100 -7.09 4.91 10.05
CA ILE A 100 -5.93 4.04 9.84
C ILE A 100 -6.05 2.84 10.77
N TYR A 101 -5.80 1.66 10.21
CA TYR A 101 -5.73 0.41 10.94
C TYR A 101 -4.35 -0.22 10.80
N HIS A 102 -3.83 -0.67 11.93
CA HIS A 102 -2.77 -1.66 11.99
C HIS A 102 -3.41 -3.04 12.01
N CYS A 103 -2.97 -3.93 11.13
CA CYS A 103 -3.42 -5.31 11.07
C CYS A 103 -2.21 -6.21 11.26
N LYS A 104 -2.25 -7.11 12.24
CA LYS A 104 -1.17 -8.07 12.47
C LYS A 104 -1.76 -9.44 12.76
N ASP A 105 -1.54 -10.38 11.85
CA ASP A 105 -1.97 -11.78 11.99
C ASP A 105 -3.46 -11.94 12.39
N GLY A 106 -4.32 -11.09 11.79
CA GLY A 106 -5.77 -11.09 12.04
C GLY A 106 -6.23 -10.29 13.26
N GLU A 107 -5.31 -9.67 14.00
CA GLU A 107 -5.62 -8.67 15.01
C GLU A 107 -5.63 -7.26 14.40
N PHE A 108 -6.69 -6.50 14.66
CA PHE A 108 -6.89 -5.18 14.08
C PHE A 108 -6.82 -4.13 15.19
N ARG A 109 -6.01 -3.10 15.02
CA ARG A 109 -5.85 -2.00 15.98
C ARG A 109 -6.08 -0.68 15.27
N ARG A 110 -6.96 0.16 15.80
CA ARG A 110 -7.15 1.51 15.25
C ARG A 110 -5.99 2.39 15.68
N TYR A 111 -5.30 2.98 14.71
CA TYR A 111 -4.22 3.93 14.98
C TYR A 111 -4.77 5.25 15.52
N GLN A 112 -4.18 5.76 16.61
CA GLN A 112 -4.61 6.99 17.29
C GLN A 112 -3.49 8.02 17.45
N GLY A 113 -2.30 7.74 16.92
CA GLY A 113 -1.16 8.64 16.98
C GLY A 113 -1.25 9.80 15.98
N ALA A 114 -0.21 10.64 15.98
CA ALA A 114 -0.06 11.71 15.01
C ALA A 114 0.15 11.13 13.60
N ARG A 115 -0.35 11.82 12.59
CA ARG A 115 -0.38 11.31 11.20
C ARG A 115 0.79 11.83 10.39
N THR A 116 2.00 11.68 10.93
CA THR A 116 3.24 12.06 10.25
C THR A 116 4.06 10.82 9.93
N LYS A 117 4.91 10.92 8.91
CA LYS A 117 5.83 9.83 8.55
C LYS A 117 6.62 9.29 9.75
N THR A 118 7.15 10.19 10.59
CA THR A 118 8.00 9.80 11.72
C THR A 118 7.22 8.99 12.75
N ASP A 119 5.99 9.41 13.06
CA ASP A 119 5.14 8.68 14.01
C ASP A 119 4.76 7.30 13.48
N PHE A 120 4.47 7.16 12.18
CA PHE A 120 4.19 5.85 11.59
C PHE A 120 5.39 4.90 11.66
N ILE A 121 6.61 5.42 11.41
CA ILE A 121 7.83 4.63 11.52
C ILE A 121 8.03 4.16 12.97
N ASN A 122 7.94 5.08 13.94
CA ASN A 122 8.12 4.75 15.36
C ASN A 122 7.06 3.75 15.84
N PHE A 123 5.80 3.94 15.43
CA PHE A 123 4.70 3.04 15.79
C PHE A 123 4.98 1.58 15.44
N ILE A 124 5.62 1.33 14.29
CA ILE A 124 6.01 -0.01 13.83
C ILE A 124 7.33 -0.45 14.46
N SER A 125 8.38 0.37 14.35
CA SER A 125 9.73 0.08 14.85
C SER A 125 9.74 -0.23 16.35
N ASP A 126 9.10 0.63 17.14
CA ASP A 126 9.10 0.56 18.60
C ASP A 126 7.95 -0.33 19.13
N GLN A 127 7.15 -0.88 18.21
CA GLN A 127 6.02 -1.76 18.50
C GLN A 127 5.00 -1.13 19.46
N GLU A 128 4.77 0.18 19.34
CA GLU A 128 3.82 0.92 20.17
C GLU A 128 2.40 0.33 20.10
N TRP A 129 2.07 -0.33 18.98
CA TRP A 129 0.83 -1.08 18.79
C TRP A 129 0.55 -2.12 19.87
N LYS A 130 1.57 -2.63 20.57
CA LYS A 130 1.39 -3.57 21.70
C LYS A 130 0.60 -2.97 22.87
N SER A 131 0.64 -1.65 23.01
CA SER A 131 -0.10 -0.92 24.05
C SER A 131 -1.54 -0.58 23.65
N ILE A 132 -1.92 -0.86 22.40
CA ILE A 132 -3.25 -0.58 21.87
C ILE A 132 -4.07 -1.87 21.89
N GLU A 133 -5.22 -1.80 22.57
CA GLU A 133 -6.20 -2.87 22.58
C GLU A 133 -6.72 -3.14 21.16
N PRO A 134 -6.69 -4.40 20.69
CA PRO A 134 -7.26 -4.75 19.39
C PRO A 134 -8.77 -4.59 19.40
N VAL A 135 -9.34 -4.29 18.24
CA VAL A 135 -10.78 -4.31 18.01
C VAL A 135 -11.28 -5.73 18.26
N SER A 136 -12.32 -5.85 19.08
CA SER A 136 -12.90 -7.13 19.46
C SER A 136 -13.26 -7.96 18.23
N SER A 137 -12.85 -9.24 18.22
CA SER A 137 -13.09 -10.19 17.13
C SER A 137 -14.57 -10.40 16.78
N TRP A 138 -15.49 -10.17 17.72
CA TRP A 138 -16.95 -10.29 17.53
C TRP A 138 -17.55 -9.22 16.62
N PHE A 139 -16.94 -8.03 16.56
CA PHE A 139 -17.32 -6.92 15.69
C PHE A 139 -16.21 -6.59 14.68
N GLY A 140 -15.19 -7.45 14.61
CA GLY A 140 -13.99 -7.21 13.86
C GLY A 140 -14.11 -7.70 12.42
N PRO A 141 -13.21 -7.24 11.52
CA PRO A 141 -13.16 -7.68 10.14
C PRO A 141 -12.99 -9.19 9.98
N SER A 142 -12.48 -9.92 10.96
CA SER A 142 -12.33 -11.38 10.93
C SER A 142 -13.57 -12.16 11.42
N SER A 143 -14.64 -11.47 11.84
CA SER A 143 -15.87 -12.15 12.25
C SER A 143 -16.50 -12.93 11.10
N PHE A 144 -17.02 -14.13 11.41
CA PHE A 144 -17.73 -15.02 10.48
C PHE A 144 -19.25 -14.79 10.45
N LEU A 145 -19.75 -13.82 11.23
CA LEU A 145 -21.17 -13.46 11.32
C LEU A 145 -21.58 -12.52 10.19
#